data_AF-A0A1X7HB00-F1
#
_entry.id   AF-A0A1X7HB00-F1
#
_cell.length_a   1.000
_cell.length_b   1.000
_cell.length_c   1.000
_cell.angle_alpha   90.00
_cell.angle_beta   90.00
_cell.angle_gamma   90.00
#
_symmetry.space_group_name_H-M   'P 1'
#
loop_
_entity.id
_entity.type
_entity.pdbx_description
1 polymer ?
#
loop_
_entity_poly.entity_id
_entity_poly.type
_entity_poly.pdbx_seq_one_letter_code
_entity_poly.pdbx_strand_id
1 'polypeptide(L)'
;MEWLAVQPYYKIQREVGSTEQVMYEDHRTLYLYRDKIVTHYREFPVADVFDLSFRQMGDVGGFLYLHTKLGVYSYTVKEDPSGFIGAFKSLKQ
;
A
#
# COMPACT_ATOMS: atom_id res chain seq x y z
N MET A 1 -9.38 15.28 10.32
CA MET A 1 -8.64 14.06 10.68
C MET A 1 -7.30 14.15 10.01
N GLU A 2 -6.23 14.07 10.79
CA GLU A 2 -4.84 14.15 10.29
C GLU A 2 -4.28 12.74 10.15
N TRP A 3 -3.60 12.47 9.04
CA TRP A 3 -2.90 11.21 8.82
C TRP A 3 -1.49 11.30 9.43
N LEU A 4 -1.02 10.19 9.99
CA LEU A 4 0.30 10.06 10.59
C LEU A 4 1.40 9.79 9.55
N ALA A 5 1.04 9.10 8.46
CA ALA A 5 1.94 8.80 7.37
C ALA A 5 1.16 8.53 6.07
N VAL A 6 1.84 8.67 4.94
CA VAL A 6 1.30 8.48 3.60
C VAL A 6 2.26 7.59 2.81
N GLN A 7 1.71 6.67 2.00
CA GLN A 7 2.49 5.86 1.08
C GLN A 7 1.81 5.80 -0.30
N PRO A 8 2.43 6.34 -1.36
CA PRO A 8 1.96 6.15 -2.72
C PRO A 8 2.08 4.68 -3.16
N TYR A 9 1.09 4.21 -3.91
CA TYR A 9 1.09 2.92 -4.58
C TYR A 9 0.42 3.04 -5.94
N TYR A 10 0.56 2.02 -6.78
CA TYR A 10 -0.05 2.04 -8.10
C TYR A 10 -0.59 0.67 -8.49
N LYS A 11 -1.54 0.68 -9.42
CA LYS A 11 -2.02 -0.52 -10.08
C LYS A 11 -1.77 -0.38 -11.58
N ILE A 12 -1.05 -1.34 -12.15
CA ILE A 12 -0.96 -1.46 -13.61
C ILE A 12 -2.28 -2.04 -14.09
N GLN A 13 -3.01 -1.28 -14.90
CA GLN A 13 -4.16 -1.76 -15.64
C GLN A 13 -3.74 -1.96 -17.09
N ARG A 14 -4.01 -3.17 -17.61
CA ARG A 14 -3.79 -3.53 -19.01
C ARG A 14 -5.15 -3.56 -19.68
N GLU A 15 -5.34 -2.71 -20.66
CA GLU A 15 -6.49 -2.77 -21.55
C GLU A 15 -6.03 -3.34 -22.89
N VAL A 16 -6.62 -4.47 -23.28
CA VAL A 16 -6.35 -5.11 -24.57
C VAL A 16 -7.41 -4.60 -25.55
N GLY A 17 -7.03 -3.61 -26.35
CA GLY A 17 -7.83 -3.16 -27.48
C GLY A 17 -7.75 -4.13 -28.66
N SER A 18 -8.61 -3.95 -29.65
CA SER A 18 -8.65 -4.77 -30.87
C SER A 18 -7.39 -4.67 -31.74
N THR A 19 -6.54 -3.65 -31.53
CA THR A 19 -5.30 -3.44 -32.30
C THR A 19 -4.08 -3.14 -31.43
N GLU A 20 -4.27 -2.64 -30.20
CA GLU A 20 -3.18 -2.23 -29.30
C GLU A 20 -3.43 -2.62 -27.83
N GLN A 21 -2.36 -2.88 -27.08
CA GLN A 21 -2.42 -3.00 -25.62
C GLN A 21 -2.00 -1.67 -24.99
N VAL A 22 -2.92 -1.03 -24.27
CA VAL A 22 -2.63 0.20 -23.52
C VAL A 22 -2.38 -0.18 -22.06
N MET A 23 -1.25 0.28 -21.52
CA MET A 23 -0.93 0.19 -20.10
C MET A 23 -1.07 1.58 -19.49
N TYR A 24 -1.87 1.68 -18.42
CA TYR A 24 -1.89 2.90 -17.60
C TYR A 24 -1.64 2.55 -16.13
N GLU A 25 -0.91 3.45 -15.47
CA GLU A 25 -0.68 3.39 -14.04
C GLU A 25 -1.79 4.18 -13.34
N ASP A 26 -2.60 3.47 -12.58
CA ASP A 26 -3.55 4.11 -11.68
C ASP A 26 -2.85 4.42 -10.34
N HIS A 27 -2.52 5.69 -10.15
CA HIS A 27 -1.82 6.21 -8.97
C HIS A 27 -2.77 6.40 -7.80
N ARG A 28 -2.41 5.80 -6.66
CA ARG A 28 -3.24 5.74 -5.46
C ARG A 28 -2.39 5.95 -4.21
N THR A 29 -3.07 6.10 -3.08
CA THR A 29 -2.41 6.45 -1.83
C THR A 29 -2.95 5.63 -0.67
N LEU A 30 -2.03 5.10 0.15
CA LEU A 30 -2.34 4.60 1.49
C LEU A 30 -2.18 5.75 2.50
N TYR A 31 -3.17 5.91 3.38
CA TYR A 31 -3.13 6.85 4.49
C TYR A 31 -3.16 6.08 5.81
N LEU A 32 -2.20 6.34 6.69
CA LEU A 32 -2.21 5.83 8.06
C LEU A 32 -2.87 6.87 8.97
N TYR A 33 -3.98 6.49 9.60
CA TYR A 33 -4.59 7.21 10.71
C TYR A 33 -4.32 6.48 12.02
N ARG A 34 -4.71 7.10 13.14
CA ARG A 34 -4.51 6.54 14.48
C ARG A 34 -5.25 5.22 14.72
N ASP A 35 -6.36 5.01 14.03
CA ASP A 35 -7.27 3.88 14.23
C ASP A 35 -7.40 2.98 12.99
N LYS A 36 -6.94 3.43 11.81
CA LYS A 36 -7.06 2.67 10.56
C LYS A 36 -6.01 3.02 9.52
N ILE A 37 -5.77 2.10 8.59
CA ILE A 37 -5.12 2.36 7.31
C ILE A 37 -6.21 2.44 6.24
N VAL A 38 -6.23 3.52 5.46
CA VAL A 38 -7.17 3.72 4.35
C VAL A 38 -6.43 3.60 3.04
N THR A 39 -7.02 2.87 2.10
CA THR A 39 -6.58 2.73 0.72
C THR A 39 -7.71 3.14 -0.22
N HIS A 40 -7.46 3.15 -1.53
CA HIS A 40 -8.49 3.59 -2.49
C HIS A 40 -9.78 2.75 -2.45
N TYR A 41 -9.73 1.47 -2.06
CA TYR A 41 -10.92 0.58 -2.04
C TYR A 41 -11.21 -0.07 -0.68
N ARG A 42 -10.35 0.10 0.32
CA ARG A 42 -10.43 -0.64 1.58
C ARG A 42 -9.98 0.21 2.75
N GLU A 43 -10.60 -0.01 3.89
CA GLU A 43 -10.12 0.44 5.19
C GLU A 43 -9.73 -0.77 6.04
N PHE A 44 -8.65 -0.64 6.78
CA PHE A 44 -8.14 -1.66 7.68
C PHE A 44 -8.03 -1.06 9.08
N PRO A 45 -8.87 -1.44 10.04
CA PRO A 45 -8.67 -1.05 11.43
C PRO A 45 -7.26 -1.44 11.87
N VAL A 46 -6.53 -0.52 12.51
CA VAL A 46 -5.15 -0.78 12.99
C VAL A 46 -5.13 -1.98 13.94
N ALA A 47 -6.20 -2.19 14.71
CA ALA A 47 -6.36 -3.36 15.57
C ALA A 47 -6.31 -4.70 14.80
N ASP A 48 -6.77 -4.72 13.54
CA ASP A 48 -6.80 -5.91 12.69
C ASP A 48 -5.57 -6.06 11.78
N VAL A 49 -4.63 -5.10 11.81
CA VAL A 49 -3.35 -5.18 11.12
C VAL A 49 -2.28 -5.61 12.12
N PHE A 50 -1.61 -6.72 11.83
CA PHE A 50 -0.60 -7.32 12.70
C PHE A 50 0.80 -6.82 12.40
N ASP A 51 1.13 -6.68 11.11
CA ASP A 51 2.46 -6.24 10.67
C ASP A 51 2.41 -5.62 9.26
N LEU A 52 3.41 -4.82 8.95
CA LEU A 52 3.70 -4.31 7.61
C LEU A 52 5.10 -4.76 7.19
N SER A 53 5.21 -5.41 6.03
CA SER A 53 6.50 -5.81 5.49
C SER A 53 6.70 -5.33 4.05
N PHE A 54 7.94 -5.09 3.67
CA PHE A 54 8.30 -4.67 2.31
C PHE A 54 9.23 -5.68 1.67
N ARG A 55 8.95 -6.01 0.40
CA ARG A 55 9.84 -6.79 -0.45
C ARG A 55 10.17 -5.99 -1.70
N GLN A 56 11.43 -5.58 -1.81
CA GLN A 56 11.95 -4.95 -3.02
C GLN A 56 11.88 -5.91 -4.21
N MET A 57 11.58 -5.39 -5.40
CA MET A 57 11.56 -6.14 -6.65
C MET A 57 12.37 -5.43 -7.72
N GLY A 58 13.52 -6.01 -8.08
CA GLY A 58 14.46 -5.38 -9.01
C GLY A 58 15.01 -4.06 -8.44
N ASP A 59 15.41 -3.17 -9.33
CA ASP A 59 16.06 -1.90 -8.96
C ASP A 59 15.05 -0.81 -8.56
N VAL A 60 13.77 -0.96 -8.92
CA VAL A 60 12.74 0.06 -8.69
C VAL A 60 11.55 -0.53 -7.96
N GLY A 61 11.33 -0.04 -6.75
CA GLY A 61 10.11 -0.33 -5.98
C GLY A 61 10.01 -1.76 -5.46
N GLY A 62 8.77 -2.18 -5.22
CA GLY A 62 8.48 -3.50 -4.66
C GLY A 62 7.03 -3.66 -4.22
N PHE A 63 6.82 -4.63 -3.33
CA PHE A 63 5.53 -4.91 -2.72
C PHE A 63 5.54 -4.55 -1.24
N LEU A 64 4.64 -3.67 -0.85
CA LEU A 64 4.26 -3.42 0.54
C LEU A 64 3.11 -4.38 0.89
N TYR A 65 3.32 -5.18 1.93
CA TYR A 65 2.35 -6.16 2.43
C TYR A 65 1.74 -5.68 3.74
N LEU A 66 0.41 -5.70 3.79
CA LEU A 66 -0.39 -5.55 5.01
C LEU A 66 -0.78 -6.96 5.48
N HIS A 67 -0.21 -7.39 6.60
CA HIS A 67 -0.59 -8.66 7.25
C HIS A 67 -1.77 -8.37 8.18
N THR A 68 -2.95 -8.85 7.81
CA THR A 68 -4.19 -8.55 8.53
C THR A 68 -4.86 -9.81 9.04
N LYS A 69 -5.83 -9.64 9.93
CA LYS A 69 -6.70 -10.73 10.43
C LYS A 69 -7.39 -11.54 9.32
N LEU A 70 -7.69 -10.92 8.18
CA LEU A 70 -8.38 -11.56 7.05
C LEU A 70 -7.44 -12.05 5.95
N GLY A 71 -6.13 -11.99 6.17
CA GLY A 71 -5.09 -12.39 5.23
C GLY A 71 -4.15 -11.26 4.84
N VAL A 72 -3.35 -11.51 3.80
CA VAL A 72 -2.30 -10.59 3.35
C VAL A 72 -2.76 -9.80 2.14
N TYR A 73 -2.64 -8.48 2.21
CA TYR A 73 -2.91 -7.56 1.10
C TYR A 73 -1.60 -7.00 0.56
N SER A 74 -1.43 -6.97 -0.76
CA SER A 74 -0.21 -6.51 -1.42
C SER A 74 -0.47 -5.25 -2.23
N TYR A 75 0.43 -4.27 -2.10
CA TYR A 75 0.40 -2.99 -2.79
C TYR A 75 1.74 -2.77 -3.49
N THR A 76 1.71 -2.56 -4.79
CA THR A 76 2.92 -2.25 -5.57
C THR A 76 3.28 -0.78 -5.36
N VAL A 77 4.51 -0.53 -4.89
CA VAL A 77 5.01 0.81 -4.57
C VAL A 77 6.31 1.06 -5.34
N LYS A 78 6.54 2.30 -5.79
CA LYS A 78 7.84 2.71 -6.39
C LYS A 78 8.77 3.32 -5.35
N GLU A 79 8.18 3.98 -4.35
CA GLU A 79 8.87 4.67 -3.27
C GLU A 79 9.17 3.72 -2.10
N ASP A 80 10.23 4.01 -1.35
CA ASP A 80 10.61 3.27 -0.14
C ASP A 80 9.54 3.44 0.97
N PRO A 81 8.86 2.37 1.40
CA PRO A 81 7.81 2.46 2.41
C PRO A 81 8.30 2.43 3.85
N SER A 82 9.62 2.48 4.09
CA SER A 82 10.21 2.41 5.43
C SER A 82 9.64 3.45 6.40
N GLY A 83 9.38 4.68 5.92
CA GLY A 83 8.75 5.73 6.73
C GLY A 83 7.32 5.38 7.18
N PHE A 84 6.51 4.82 6.26
CA PHE A 84 5.15 4.39 6.56
C PHE A 84 5.12 3.20 7.54
N ILE A 85 6.02 2.23 7.34
CA ILE A 85 6.18 1.07 8.22
C ILE A 85 6.63 1.52 9.63
N GLY A 86 7.57 2.46 9.70
CA GLY A 86 8.04 3.04 10.96
C GLY A 86 6.91 3.70 11.75
N ALA A 87 6.11 4.54 11.09
CA ALA A 87 4.96 5.20 11.71
C ALA A 87 3.91 4.20 12.24
N PHE A 88 3.62 3.13 11.49
CA PHE A 88 2.73 2.07 11.95
C PHE A 88 3.28 1.35 13.19
N LYS A 89 4.58 1.05 13.22
CA LYS A 89 5.23 0.41 14.38
C LYS A 89 5.19 1.31 15.62
N SER A 90 5.41 2.62 15.46
CA SER A 90 5.30 3.60 16.55
C SER A 90 3.88 3.69 17.12
N LEU A 91 2.85 3.42 16.32
CA LEU A 91 1.46 3.40 16.78
C LEU A 91 1.10 2.15 17.60
N LYS A 92 1.83 1.05 17.41
CA LYS A 92 1.60 -0.25 18.07
C LYS A 92 2.43 -0.45 19.35
N GLN A 93 3.32 0.50 19.68
CA GLN A 93 4.11 0.49 20.91
C GLN A 93 3.27 0.86 22.14
#